data_AF-A0A482XQF0-F1
#
_entry.id   AF-A0A482XQF0-F1
#
_cell.length_a   1.000
_cell.length_b   1.000
_cell.length_c   1.000
_cell.angle_alpha   90.00
_cell.angle_beta   90.00
_cell.angle_gamma   90.00
#
_symmetry.space_group_name_H-M   'P 1'
#
loop_
_entity.id
_entity.type
_entity.pdbx_description
1 polymer ?
#
loop_
_entity_poly.entity_id
_entity_poly.type
_entity_poly.pdbx_seq_one_letter_code
_entity_poly.pdbx_strand_id
1 'polypeptide(L)'
;MFGGVAGHGKCVEFVKRYGLPFLMVGGGGYTIRNVSRCWTYETSVALGTEIANELPYNDYFEYFGPDFKLHISPSNMANQNTSEYLEKIK
;
A
#
# COMPACT_ATOMS: atom_id res chain seq x y z
N MET A 1 2.04 9.03 -11.06
CA MET A 1 1.72 7.59 -10.94
C MET A 1 2.00 7.19 -9.50
N PHE A 2 0.98 6.78 -8.73
CA PHE A 2 1.17 6.38 -7.33
C PHE A 2 1.76 4.97 -7.31
N GLY A 3 3.04 4.83 -6.98
CA GLY A 3 3.65 3.52 -6.69
C GLY A 3 3.67 3.23 -5.19
N GLY A 4 4.10 2.02 -4.81
CA GLY A 4 4.20 1.60 -3.41
C GLY A 4 2.84 1.40 -2.73
N VAL A 5 2.80 1.64 -1.41
CA VAL A 5 1.61 1.41 -0.56
C VAL A 5 0.41 2.26 -1.00
N ALA A 6 0.63 3.48 -1.49
CA ALA A 6 -0.43 4.35 -1.99
C ALA A 6 -1.11 3.76 -3.24
N GLY A 7 -0.33 3.18 -4.16
CA GLY A 7 -0.86 2.50 -5.34
C GLY A 7 -1.66 1.25 -4.97
N HIS A 8 -1.16 0.45 -4.02
CA HIS A 8 -1.87 -0.73 -3.52
C HIS A 8 -3.20 -0.37 -2.85
N GLY A 9 -3.21 0.67 -1.99
CA GLY A 9 -4.42 1.16 -1.34
C GLY A 9 -5.49 1.69 -2.31
N LYS A 10 -5.14 2.07 -3.56
CA LYS A 10 -6.14 2.43 -4.57
C LYS A 10 -7.04 1.26 -4.98
N CYS A 11 -6.55 0.02 -4.91
CA CYS A 11 -7.39 -1.16 -5.13
C CYS A 11 -8.44 -1.31 -4.03
N VAL A 12 -8.05 -1.11 -2.76
CA VAL A 12 -8.97 -1.11 -1.62
C VAL A 12 -10.01 0.02 -1.76
N GLU A 13 -9.56 1.24 -2.09
CA GLU A 13 -10.44 2.39 -2.32
C GLU A 13 -11.45 2.10 -3.44
N PHE A 14 -11.00 1.50 -4.54
CA PHE A 14 -11.86 1.12 -5.66
C PHE A 14 -12.94 0.10 -5.26
N VAL A 15 -12.58 -0.96 -4.53
CA VAL A 15 -13.54 -1.97 -4.07
C VAL A 15 -14.50 -1.41 -3.03
N LYS A 16 -14.02 -0.57 -2.09
CA LYS A 16 -14.85 0.08 -1.07
C LYS A 16 -15.97 0.93 -1.68
N ARG A 17 -15.71 1.60 -2.81
CA ARG A 17 -16.67 2.49 -3.49
C ARG A 17 -17.95 1.78 -3.97
N TYR A 18 -17.95 0.45 -4.10
CA TYR A 18 -19.16 -0.30 -4.46
C TYR A 18 -20.22 -0.33 -3.33
N GLY A 19 -19.86 0.02 -2.09
CA GLY A 19 -20.81 0.08 -0.97
C GLY A 19 -21.39 -1.27 -0.56
N LEU A 20 -20.76 -2.37 -0.96
CA LEU A 20 -21.15 -3.74 -0.59
C LEU A 20 -20.44 -4.17 0.69
N PRO A 21 -21.01 -5.09 1.48
CA PRO A 21 -20.27 -5.77 2.54
C PRO A 21 -19.03 -6.46 1.95
N PHE A 22 -17.84 -6.13 2.46
CA PHE A 22 -16.59 -6.74 2.04
C PHE A 22 -15.76 -7.15 3.25
N LEU A 23 -14.89 -8.14 3.05
CA LEU A 23 -13.94 -8.63 4.05
C LEU A 23 -12.53 -8.41 3.52
N MET A 24 -11.72 -7.66 4.27
CA MET A 24 -10.30 -7.53 3.99
C MET A 24 -9.53 -8.64 4.70
N VAL A 25 -8.66 -9.31 3.95
CA VAL A 25 -7.76 -10.33 4.47
C VAL A 25 -6.33 -9.97 4.11
N GLY A 26 -5.39 -10.40 4.94
CA GLY A 26 -3.98 -10.30 4.64
C GLY A 26 -3.54 -11.37 3.64
N GLY A 27 -2.29 -11.82 3.77
CA GLY A 27 -1.71 -12.82 2.89
C GLY A 27 -0.19 -12.78 2.97
N GLY A 28 0.47 -13.13 1.87
CA GLY A 28 1.92 -13.08 1.75
C GLY A 28 2.47 -11.65 1.77
N GLY A 29 3.71 -11.52 2.23
CA GLY A 29 4.43 -10.26 2.30
C GLY A 29 5.75 -10.47 3.03
N TYR A 30 6.86 -10.38 2.31
CA TYR A 30 8.15 -10.90 2.80
C TYR A 30 9.14 -9.82 3.21
N THR A 31 8.82 -8.55 2.98
CA THR A 31 9.49 -7.42 3.61
C THR A 31 8.60 -6.89 4.71
N ILE A 32 8.72 -7.46 5.92
CA ILE A 32 7.79 -7.27 7.04
C ILE A 32 7.48 -5.78 7.31
N ARG A 33 8.49 -4.91 7.25
CA ARG A 33 8.33 -3.46 7.44
C ARG A 33 7.37 -2.82 6.44
N ASN A 34 7.38 -3.29 5.19
CA ASN A 34 6.47 -2.81 4.15
C ASN A 34 5.08 -3.43 4.29
N VAL A 35 4.99 -4.67 4.80
CA VAL A 35 3.71 -5.29 5.15
C VAL A 35 2.99 -4.49 6.22
N SER A 36 3.70 -4.14 7.30
CA SER A 36 3.15 -3.30 8.38
C SER A 36 2.64 -1.95 7.86
N ARG A 37 3.43 -1.28 7.00
CA ARG A 37 3.02 -0.03 6.34
C ARG A 37 1.80 -0.22 5.45
N CYS A 38 1.78 -1.27 4.64
CA CYS A 38 0.69 -1.57 3.70
C CYS A 38 -0.63 -1.74 4.43
N TRP A 39 -0.70 -2.69 5.37
CA TRP A 39 -1.94 -2.98 6.08
C TRP A 39 -2.41 -1.83 6.97
N THR A 40 -1.48 -1.07 7.57
CA THR A 40 -1.82 0.15 8.32
C THR A 40 -2.49 1.18 7.42
N TYR A 41 -1.93 1.46 6.23
CA TYR A 41 -2.51 2.40 5.29
C TYR A 41 -3.84 1.90 4.71
N GLU A 42 -3.94 0.63 4.33
CA GLU A 42 -5.17 0.05 3.79
C GLU A 42 -6.31 0.05 4.81
N THR A 43 -6.00 -0.12 6.10
CA THR A 43 -6.97 0.03 7.18
C THR A 43 -7.49 1.48 7.25
N SER A 44 -6.62 2.47 7.10
CA SER A 44 -7.04 3.88 7.05
C SER A 44 -7.94 4.17 5.85
N VAL A 45 -7.65 3.57 4.69
CA VAL A 45 -8.52 3.64 3.49
C VAL A 45 -9.88 3.00 3.76
N ALA A 46 -9.91 1.83 4.39
CA ALA A 46 -11.15 1.15 4.77
C ALA A 46 -12.00 2.01 5.73
N LEU A 47 -11.37 2.65 6.70
CA LEU A 47 -12.00 3.59 7.63
C LEU A 47 -12.35 4.94 7.00
N GLY A 48 -11.79 5.26 5.82
CA GLY A 48 -11.97 6.57 5.18
C GLY A 48 -11.31 7.70 5.98
N THR A 49 -10.20 7.40 6.66
CA THR A 49 -9.47 8.33 7.52
C THR A 49 -8.09 8.59 6.94
N GLU A 50 -7.71 9.87 6.85
CA GLU A 50 -6.36 10.28 6.51
C GLU A 50 -5.43 10.13 7.72
N ILE A 51 -4.23 9.61 7.49
CA ILE A 51 -3.21 9.42 8.52
C ILE A 51 -1.91 10.08 8.07
N ALA A 52 -1.12 10.54 9.05
CA ALA A 52 0.15 11.19 8.78
C ALA A 52 1.14 10.22 8.11
N ASN A 53 2.03 10.77 7.27
CA ASN A 53 3.14 10.00 6.71
C ASN A 53 4.24 9.75 7.74
N GLU A 54 4.30 10.53 8.82
CA GLU A 54 5.20 10.29 9.96
C GLU A 54 4.72 9.09 10.76
N LEU A 55 5.57 8.09 10.97
CA LEU A 55 5.22 6.97 11.83
C LEU A 55 5.20 7.43 13.30
N PRO A 56 4.17 7.05 14.07
CA PRO A 56 4.18 7.26 15.51
C PRO A 56 5.20 6.33 16.18
N TYR A 57 5.76 6.78 17.31
CA TYR A 57 6.62 5.94 18.13
C TYR A 57 5.88 4.68 18.60
N ASN A 58 6.57 3.55 18.56
CA ASN A 58 6.07 2.23 18.96
C ASN A 58 7.26 1.31 19.28
N ASP A 59 6.99 0.14 19.86
CA ASP A 59 8.02 -0.83 20.29
C ASP A 59 8.93 -1.33 19.15
N TYR A 60 8.54 -1.14 17.89
CA TYR A 60 9.28 -1.56 16.70
C TYR A 60 9.75 -0.37 15.85
N PHE A 61 9.73 0.86 16.38
CA PHE A 61 9.95 2.07 15.61
C PHE A 61 11.28 2.06 14.83
N GLU A 62 12.35 1.54 15.44
CA GLU A 62 13.69 1.45 14.88
C GLU A 62 13.76 0.59 13.61
N TYR A 63 12.81 -0.34 13.43
CA TYR A 63 12.74 -1.15 12.21
C TYR A 63 12.51 -0.26 10.99
N PHE A 64 11.78 0.85 11.14
CA PHE A 64 11.36 1.71 10.05
C PHE A 64 12.38 2.80 9.68
N GLY A 65 13.59 2.74 10.25
CA GLY A 65 14.66 3.65 9.88
C GLY A 65 15.19 3.43 8.46
N PRO A 66 15.85 4.44 7.86
CA PRO A 66 16.21 5.73 8.48
C PRO A 66 15.13 6.82 8.32
N ASP A 67 14.08 6.58 7.53
CA ASP A 67 13.12 7.60 7.10
C ASP A 67 11.92 7.72 8.04
N PHE A 68 11.56 6.63 8.74
CA PHE A 68 10.44 6.58 9.69
C PHE A 68 9.11 7.04 9.07
N LYS A 69 8.94 6.80 7.75
CA LYS A 69 7.73 7.15 7.01
C LYS A 69 6.83 5.95 6.75
N LEU A 70 5.54 6.22 6.58
CA LEU A 70 4.53 5.25 6.18
C LEU A 70 4.65 4.89 4.69
N HIS A 71 4.78 5.90 3.83
CA HIS A 71 4.84 5.70 2.38
C HIS A 71 6.25 5.34 1.91
N ILE A 72 6.30 4.38 0.99
CA ILE A 72 7.54 3.91 0.34
C ILE A 72 7.64 4.44 -1.08
N SER A 73 8.83 4.87 -1.48
CA SER A 73 9.12 5.26 -2.86
C SER A 73 9.29 4.03 -3.76
N PRO A 74 8.86 4.10 -5.03
CA PRO A 74 9.14 3.05 -6.00
C PRO A 74 10.64 2.87 -6.21
N SER A 75 11.07 1.63 -6.46
CA SER A 75 12.44 1.36 -6.93
C SER A 75 12.64 1.86 -8.37
N ASN A 76 13.90 1.95 -8.81
CA ASN A 76 14.27 2.24 -10.19
C ASN A 76 14.17 1.02 -11.13
N MET A 77 13.48 -0.05 -10.71
CA MET A 77 13.27 -1.24 -11.54
C MET A 77 12.46 -0.89 -12.79
N ALA A 78 12.96 -1.31 -13.96
CA ALA A 78 12.28 -1.08 -15.22
C ALA A 78 10.95 -1.84 -15.29
N ASN A 79 9.87 -1.14 -15.62
CA ASN A 79 8.58 -1.76 -15.85
C ASN A 79 8.59 -2.48 -17.22
N GLN A 80 8.45 -3.81 -17.20
CA GLN A 80 8.43 -4.64 -18.41
C GLN A 80 7.01 -4.83 -19.00
N ASN A 81 5.99 -4.24 -18.38
CA ASN A 81 4.62 -4.30 -18.87
C ASN A 81 4.40 -3.18 -19.88
N THR A 82 4.57 -3.47 -21.17
CA THR A 82 4.27 -2.51 -22.24
C THR A 82 2.76 -2.33 -22.39
N SER A 83 2.34 -1.19 -22.96
CA SER A 83 0.92 -0.92 -23.21
C SER A 83 0.29 -1.97 -24.12
N GLU A 84 1.01 -2.43 -25.14
CA GLU A 84 0.54 -3.46 -26.09
C GLU A 84 0.32 -4.81 -25.39
N TYR A 85 1.20 -5.16 -24.44
CA TYR A 85 1.06 -6.37 -23.65
C TYR A 85 -0.20 -6.32 -22.77
N LEU A 86 -0.44 -5.19 -22.09
CA LEU A 86 -1.58 -5.01 -21.21
C LEU A 86 -2.92 -5.05 -21.98
N GLU A 87 -3.01 -4.34 -23.11
CA GLU A 87 -4.24 -4.31 -23.93
C GLU A 87 -4.55 -5.67 -24.58
N LYS A 88 -3.55 -6.53 -24.78
CA LYS A 88 -3.77 -7.89 -25.30
C LYS A 88 -4.42 -8.83 -24.28
N ILE A 89 -4.23 -8.60 -22.98
CA ILE A 89 -4.71 -9.49 -21.90
C ILE A 89 -6.07 -9.08 -21.33
N LYS A 90 -6.36 -7.78 -21.34
CA LYS A 90 -7.58 -7.18 -20.81
C LYS A 90 -8.86 -7.77 -21.43
#